data_AF-R4KL52-F1
#
_entry.id   AF-R4KL52-F1
#
_cell.length_a   1.000
_cell.length_b   1.000
_cell.length_c   1.000
_cell.angle_alpha   90.00
_cell.angle_beta   90.00
_cell.angle_gamma   90.00
#
_symmetry.space_group_name_H-M   'P 1'
#
loop_
_entity.id
_entity.type
_entity.pdbx_description
1 polymer ?
#
loop_
_entity_poly.entity_id
_entity_poly.type
_entity_poly.pdbx_seq_one_letter_code
_entity_poly.pdbx_strand_id
1 'polypeptide(L)' 'MSDVVIYTKTGCPYCQKAVEDYRAKGIIFKEVNISVDTAAKQMVKEKLGARKVPVIVEDGKLTSTGYNGGG' A
#
# COMPACT_ATOMS: atom_id res chain seq x y z
N MET A 1 0.40 8.85 -16.60
CA MET A 1 0.17 7.41 -16.31
C MET A 1 0.07 7.31 -14.80
N SER A 2 -1.12 7.03 -14.29
CA SER A 2 -1.35 6.94 -12.85
C SER A 2 -0.68 5.68 -12.32
N ASP A 3 0.51 5.82 -11.74
CA ASP A 3 1.21 4.67 -11.12
C ASP A 3 0.63 4.48 -9.72
N VAL A 4 -0.15 3.41 -9.55
CA VAL A 4 -0.69 3.01 -8.25
C VAL A 4 0.25 1.98 -7.64
N VAL A 5 0.73 2.22 -6.43
CA VAL A 5 1.59 1.30 -5.69
C VAL A 5 0.92 0.95 -4.37
N ILE A 6 0.70 -0.34 -4.14
CA ILE A 6 0.11 -0.86 -2.92
C ILE A 6 1.21 -1.54 -2.11
N TYR A 7 1.54 -0.96 -0.97
CA TYR A 7 2.48 -1.53 -0.03
C TYR A 7 1.75 -2.46 0.93
N THR A 8 2.13 -3.73 0.90
CA THR A 8 1.52 -4.81 1.67
C THR A 8 2.51 -5.40 2.67
N LYS A 9 2.00 -6.12 3.67
CA LYS A 9 2.80 -6.84 4.65
C LYS A 9 2.35 -8.30 4.70
N THR A 10 3.30 -9.22 4.72
CA THR A 10 3.04 -10.65 4.96
C THR A 10 2.26 -10.84 6.27
N GLY A 11 1.16 -11.60 6.23
CA GLY A 11 0.30 -11.87 7.39
C GLY A 11 -0.74 -10.80 7.70
N CYS A 12 -1.02 -9.86 6.79
CA CYS A 12 -2.06 -8.85 6.99
C CYS A 12 -3.29 -9.14 6.10
N PRO A 13 -4.45 -9.56 6.67
CA PRO A 13 -5.64 -9.88 5.89
C PRO A 13 -6.23 -8.66 5.16
N TYR A 14 -6.06 -7.45 5.73
CA TYR A 14 -6.50 -6.20 5.11
C TYR A 14 -5.71 -5.86 3.84
N CYS A 15 -4.44 -6.27 3.75
CA CYS A 15 -3.64 -6.04 2.56
C CYS A 15 -4.16 -6.86 1.37
N GLN A 16 -4.49 -8.13 1.59
CA GLN A 16 -5.06 -8.98 0.54
C GLN A 16 -6.38 -8.41 0.02
N LYS A 17 -7.28 -7.98 0.92
CA LYS A 17 -8.52 -7.31 0.53
C LYS A 17 -8.27 -6.09 -0.36
N ALA A 18 -7.35 -5.19 0.02
CA ALA A 18 -7.03 -4.03 -0.79
C ALA A 18 -6.52 -4.40 -2.20
N VAL A 19 -5.64 -5.39 -2.30
CA VAL A 19 -5.12 -5.89 -3.57
C VAL A 19 -6.24 -6.49 -4.44
N GLU A 20 -7.10 -7.31 -3.84
CA GLU A 20 -8.25 -7.90 -4.53
C GLU A 20 -9.27 -6.84 -4.97
N ASP A 21 -9.57 -5.85 -4.13
CA ASP A 21 -10.44 -4.71 -4.45
C ASP A 21 -9.92 -3.94 -5.68
N TYR A 22 -8.63 -3.61 -5.71
CA TYR A 22 -8.03 -2.90 -6.84
C TYR A 22 -7.98 -3.78 -8.11
N ARG A 23 -7.71 -5.08 -7.97
CA ARG A 23 -7.76 -6.03 -9.11
C ARG A 23 -9.17 -6.16 -9.65
N ALA A 24 -10.17 -6.28 -8.77
CA ALA A 24 -11.58 -6.39 -9.15
C ALA A 24 -12.07 -5.11 -9.86
N LYS A 25 -11.55 -3.95 -9.48
CA LYS A 25 -11.79 -2.67 -10.15
C LYS A 25 -11.06 -2.54 -11.50
N GLY A 26 -10.18 -3.48 -11.85
CA GLY A 26 -9.37 -3.42 -13.08
C GLY A 26 -8.30 -2.32 -13.06
N ILE A 27 -7.93 -1.83 -11.87
CA ILE A 27 -6.91 -0.80 -11.72
C ILE A 27 -5.55 -1.48 -11.83
N ILE A 28 -4.66 -0.93 -12.66
CA ILE A 28 -3.27 -1.39 -12.72
C ILE A 28 -2.54 -0.81 -11.52
N PHE A 29 -2.03 -1.68 -10.66
CA PHE A 29 -1.22 -1.30 -9.51
C PHE A 29 -0.03 -2.24 -9.32
N LYS A 30 0.99 -1.73 -8.63
CA LYS A 30 2.19 -2.46 -8.25
C LYS A 30 2.10 -2.86 -6.79
N GLU A 31 2.10 -4.16 -6.52
CA GLU A 31 2.17 -4.67 -5.16
C GLU A 31 3.63 -4.71 -4.69
N VAL A 32 3.93 -4.12 -3.53
CA VAL A 32 5.27 -4.12 -2.93
C VAL A 32 5.19 -4.59 -1.49
N ASN A 33 5.84 -5.71 -1.19
CA ASN A 33 5.81 -6.28 0.15
C ASN A 33 6.91 -5.67 1.04
N ILE A 34 6.50 -4.83 1.98
CA ILE A 34 7.43 -4.14 2.90
C ILE A 34 7.94 -5.03 4.04
N SER A 35 7.43 -6.26 4.19
CA SER A 35 8.02 -7.24 5.12
C SER A 35 9.33 -7.77 4.61
N VAL A 36 9.46 -7.94 3.29
CA VAL A 36 10.68 -8.47 2.65
C VAL A 36 11.58 -7.34 2.16
N ASP A 37 10.98 -6.22 1.76
CA ASP A 37 11.71 -5.09 1.21
C ASP A 37 11.83 -3.95 2.25
N THR A 38 12.94 -3.97 2.97
CA THR A 38 13.23 -2.99 4.03
C THR A 38 13.38 -1.58 3.48
N ALA A 39 13.86 -1.43 2.24
CA ALA A 39 13.98 -0.13 1.58
C ALA A 39 12.60 0.45 1.28
N ALA A 40 11.67 -0.36 0.76
CA ALA A 40 10.28 0.04 0.59
C ALA A 40 9.62 0.42 1.92
N LYS A 41 9.86 -0.36 2.98
CA LYS A 41 9.37 -0.05 4.34
C LYS A 41 9.86 1.31 4.83
N GLN A 42 11.14 1.59 4.65
CA GLN A 42 11.75 2.84 5.07
C GLN A 42 11.20 4.02 4.25
N MET A 43 11.08 3.87 2.93
CA MET A 43 10.44 4.85 2.06
C MET A 43 9.00 5.15 2.49
N VAL A 44 8.20 4.12 2.78
CA VAL A 44 6.83 4.29 3.25
C VAL A 44 6.79 5.05 4.59
N LYS A 45 7.73 4.76 5.48
CA LYS A 45 7.80 5.43 6.78
C LYS A 45 8.28 6.87 6.69
N GLU A 46 9.25 7.16 5.82
CA GLU A 46 9.88 8.47 5.69
C GLU A 46 9.16 9.39 4.70
N LYS A 47 8.83 8.90 3.50
CA LYS A 47 8.12 9.70 2.48
C LYS A 47 6.63 9.82 2.77
N LEU A 48 6.01 8.72 3.20
CA LEU A 48 4.56 8.66 3.39
C LEU A 48 4.17 8.86 4.86
N GLY A 49 5.11 8.81 5.81
CA GLY A 49 4.80 8.92 7.23
C GLY A 49 3.96 7.75 7.76
N ALA A 50 3.73 6.72 6.94
CA ALA A 50 2.79 5.66 7.22
C ALA A 50 3.45 4.58 8.07
N ARG A 51 2.84 4.26 9.21
CA ARG A 51 3.27 3.15 10.08
C ARG A 51 2.34 1.93 10.01
N LYS A 52 1.18 2.09 9.37
CA LYS A 52 0.15 1.06 9.23
C LYS A 52 -0.02 0.68 7.76
N VAL A 53 -0.27 -0.59 7.52
CA VAL A 53 -0.58 -1.17 6.21
C VAL A 53 -2.06 -1.55 6.16
N PRO A 54 -2.68 -1.67 4.96
CA PRO A 54 -2.11 -1.37 3.64
C PRO A 54 -1.86 0.13 3.41
N VAL A 55 -0.82 0.45 2.63
CA VAL A 55 -0.54 1.83 2.18
C VAL A 55 -0.70 1.88 0.68
N ILE A 56 -1.55 2.77 0.20
CA ILE A 56 -1.82 2.97 -1.22
C ILE A 56 -1.27 4.33 -1.62
N VAL A 57 -0.41 4.30 -2.62
CA VAL A 57 0.23 5.48 -3.20
C VAL A 57 -0.23 5.59 -4.63
N GLU A 58 -0.74 6.75 -5.02
CA GLU A 58 -1.14 7.04 -6.39
C GLU A 58 -0.36 8.26 -6.85
N ASP A 59 0.33 8.14 -7.99
CA ASP A 59 1.13 9.23 -8.57
C ASP A 59 2.23 9.76 -7.61
N GLY A 60 2.81 8.86 -6.81
CA GLY A 60 3.82 9.20 -5.81
C GLY A 60 3.28 9.93 -4.57
N LYS A 61 1.95 10.10 -4.46
CA LYS A 61 1.28 10.73 -3.33
C LYS A 61 0.57 9.68 -2.49
N LEU A 62 0.65 9.81 -1.16
CA LEU A 62 -0.12 8.96 -0.26
C LEU A 62 -1.61 9.25 -0.47
N THR A 63 -2.36 8.29 -1.01
CA THR A 63 -3.81 8.41 -1.13
C THR A 63 -4.50 7.83 0.09
N SER A 64 -4.03 6.68 0.59
CA SER A 64 -4.69 6.00 1.70
C SER A 64 -3.73 5.20 2.56
N THR A 65 -3.86 5.35 3.87
CA THR A 65 -3.14 4.56 4.87
C THR A 65 -4.12 3.91 5.83
N GLY A 66 -4.18 2.58 5.79
CA GLY A 66 -5.08 1.78 6.61
C GLY A 66 -6.42 1.54 5.92
N TYR A 67 -6.66 0.29 5.53
CA TYR A 67 -8.02 -0.15 5.23
C TYR A 67 -8.81 -0.07 6.55
N ASN A 68 -9.75 0.87 6.63
CA ASN A 68 -10.62 1.16 7.78
C ASN A 68 -10.03 2.06 8.90
N GLY A 69 -9.72 3.33 8.59
CA GLY A 69 -10.03 4.48 9.47
C GLY A 69 -9.46 4.52 10.89
N GLY A 70 -8.27 3.96 11.13
CA GLY A 70 -7.69 3.92 12.47
C GLY A 70 -6.71 5.05 12.78
N GLY A 71 -7.19 6.31 12.87
CA GLY A 71 -6.53 7.44 13.56
C GLY A 71 -5.40 8.14 12.84
#